data_AF-A0A258KXE0-F1
#
_entry.id   AF-A0A258KXE0-F1
#
_cell.length_a   1.000
_cell.length_b   1.000
_cell.length_c   1.000
_cell.angle_alpha   90.00
_cell.angle_beta   90.00
_cell.angle_gamma   90.00
#
_symmetry.space_group_name_H-M   'P 1'
#
loop_
_entity.id
_entity.type
_entity.pdbx_description
1 polymer ?
#
loop_
_entity_poly.entity_id
_entity_poly.type
_entity_poly.pdbx_seq_one_letter_code
_entity_poly.pdbx_strand_id
1 'polypeptide(L)'
;MHSFVRPTTTELYALKHNDVTVEDNPKRLLVTVRNGKTGFRVANTMSGAVGAYERIRKRYPEAKGEDYLFLPAYPNRATASRIIQRQFNEVLEQTGLKHDAVTNTDRSIYSLRHTAICMRIILSHGKVNIFNLAKNAGTSVEQIERFYAKHLPLSREMAKNLQSFGEE
;
A
#
# COMPACT_ATOMS: atom_id res chain seq x y z
N MET A 1 -0.72 3.40 2.46
CA MET A 1 -1.72 3.80 1.46
C MET A 1 -1.16 3.72 0.05
N HIS A 2 -0.25 4.60 -0.36
CA HIS A 2 0.14 4.75 -1.77
C HIS A 2 0.96 3.60 -2.39
N SER A 3 1.54 2.68 -1.60
CA SER A 3 2.42 1.64 -2.12
C SER A 3 1.79 0.26 -2.29
N PHE A 4 0.60 0.02 -1.71
CA PHE A 4 -0.02 -1.32 -1.66
C PHE A 4 0.91 -2.42 -1.12
N VAL A 5 1.93 -2.09 -0.33
CA VAL A 5 2.84 -3.05 0.33
C VAL A 5 2.19 -3.55 1.63
N ARG A 6 2.45 -4.80 2.04
CA ARG A 6 1.88 -5.32 3.29
C ARG A 6 2.61 -4.72 4.50
N PRO A 7 1.90 -4.37 5.59
CA PRO A 7 2.53 -3.92 6.82
C PRO A 7 3.07 -5.12 7.61
N THR A 8 4.00 -5.88 7.03
CA THR A 8 4.66 -7.03 7.63
C THR A 8 6.16 -6.78 7.83
N THR A 9 6.78 -7.57 8.70
CA THR A 9 8.21 -7.46 9.05
C THR A 9 9.15 -7.70 7.87
N THR A 10 8.70 -8.42 6.85
CA THR A 10 9.48 -8.76 5.65
C THR A 10 9.15 -7.89 4.43
N GLU A 11 8.11 -7.06 4.53
CA GLU A 11 7.72 -6.11 3.47
C GLU A 11 7.91 -4.67 3.97
N LEU A 12 6.84 -3.96 4.34
CA LEU A 12 6.88 -2.53 4.66
C LEU A 12 7.98 -2.16 5.66
N TYR A 13 8.13 -2.94 6.74
CA TYR A 13 9.09 -2.61 7.80
C TYR A 13 10.54 -3.00 7.47
N ALA A 14 10.73 -3.83 6.44
CA ALA A 14 12.05 -4.23 5.94
C ALA A 14 12.60 -3.27 4.87
N LEU A 15 11.79 -2.35 4.35
CA LEU A 15 12.21 -1.44 3.29
C LEU A 15 13.36 -0.54 3.73
N LYS A 16 14.35 -0.40 2.85
CA LYS A 16 15.53 0.44 3.00
C LYS A 16 15.57 1.51 1.92
N HIS A 17 16.48 2.47 2.06
CA HIS A 17 16.67 3.55 1.07
C HIS A 17 17.03 3.02 -0.32
N ASN A 18 17.90 1.99 -0.40
CA ASN A 18 18.28 1.34 -1.66
C ASN A 18 17.14 0.57 -2.34
N ASP A 19 16.04 0.31 -1.63
CA ASP A 19 14.87 -0.35 -2.20
C ASP A 19 13.94 0.62 -2.93
N VAL A 20 14.25 1.92 -2.94
CA VAL A 20 13.37 2.97 -3.46
C VAL A 20 14.04 3.72 -4.61
N THR A 21 13.43 3.63 -5.79
CA THR A 21 13.78 4.46 -6.96
C THR A 21 12.64 5.43 -7.24
N VAL A 22 12.97 6.69 -7.52
CA VAL A 22 12.00 7.71 -7.95
C VAL A 22 11.95 7.73 -9.47
N GLU A 23 10.74 7.67 -10.03
CA GLU A 23 10.47 7.76 -11.46
C GLU A 23 9.58 8.97 -11.71
N ASP A 24 9.79 9.72 -12.79
CA ASP A 24 9.03 10.96 -13.08
C ASP A 24 7.93 10.80 -14.14
N ASN A 25 7.90 9.70 -14.89
CA ASN A 25 6.94 9.47 -15.98
C ASN A 25 6.23 8.11 -15.86
N PRO A 26 5.01 8.04 -15.27
CA PRO A 26 4.44 9.02 -14.35
C PRO A 26 5.18 9.08 -13.00
N LYS A 27 5.08 10.22 -12.30
CA LYS A 27 5.72 10.44 -11.00
C LYS A 27 5.31 9.38 -9.97
N ARG A 28 6.25 8.55 -9.52
CA ARG A 28 6.03 7.44 -8.58
C ARG A 28 7.32 6.96 -7.94
N LEU A 29 7.19 6.11 -6.93
CA LEU A 29 8.27 5.26 -6.45
C LEU A 29 8.14 3.85 -7.02
N LEU A 30 9.27 3.28 -7.42
CA LEU A 30 9.47 1.84 -7.54
C LEU A 30 10.03 1.34 -6.21
N VAL A 31 9.28 0.43 -5.55
CA VAL A 31 9.65 -0.12 -4.25
C VAL A 31 9.97 -1.59 -4.39
N THR A 32 11.24 -1.94 -4.22
CA THR A 32 11.74 -3.31 -4.28
C THR A 32 11.45 -4.04 -2.98
N VAL A 33 10.55 -5.03 -3.03
CA VAL A 33 10.24 -5.91 -1.92
C VAL A 33 11.05 -7.19 -2.08
N ARG A 34 12.18 -7.30 -1.36
CA ARG A 34 13.15 -8.39 -1.52
C ARG A 34 12.60 -9.76 -1.08
N ASN A 35 12.02 -9.83 0.13
CA ASN A 35 11.60 -11.09 0.78
C ASN A 35 10.11 -11.06 1.17
N GLY A 36 9.24 -10.60 0.26
CA GLY A 36 7.81 -10.50 0.54
C GLY A 36 7.13 -11.85 0.72
N LYS A 37 5.89 -11.85 1.24
CA LYS A 37 5.10 -13.09 1.42
C LYS A 37 4.93 -13.88 0.12
N THR A 38 4.94 -13.19 -1.02
CA THR A 38 4.80 -13.77 -2.37
C THR A 38 6.11 -13.75 -3.15
N GLY A 39 7.26 -13.65 -2.46
CA GLY A 39 8.57 -13.54 -3.08
C GLY A 39 8.95 -12.13 -3.51
N PHE A 40 10.01 -12.05 -4.31
CA PHE A 40 10.57 -10.81 -4.85
C PHE A 40 9.59 -10.11 -5.78
N ARG A 41 9.42 -8.80 -5.62
CA ARG A 41 8.67 -7.96 -6.58
C ARG A 41 9.06 -6.50 -6.49
N VAL A 42 8.78 -5.75 -7.55
CA VAL A 42 8.82 -4.28 -7.55
C VAL A 42 7.39 -3.76 -7.53
N ALA A 43 7.03 -3.07 -6.44
CA ALA A 43 5.74 -2.43 -6.29
C ALA A 43 5.80 -0.99 -6.85
N ASN A 44 4.94 -0.70 -7.82
CA ASN A 44 4.70 0.64 -8.30
C ASN A 44 3.72 1.36 -7.36
N THR A 45 4.16 2.49 -6.84
CA THR A 45 3.35 3.31 -5.94
C THR A 45 2.54 4.36 -6.70
N MET A 46 1.62 5.02 -5.99
CA MET A 46 0.95 6.22 -6.47
C MET A 46 1.84 7.46 -6.21
N SER A 47 1.65 8.54 -6.98
CA SER A 47 2.46 9.76 -6.91
C SER A 47 2.61 10.36 -5.50
N GLY A 48 1.56 10.27 -4.67
CA GLY A 48 1.59 10.71 -3.27
C GLY A 48 2.65 10.02 -2.40
N ALA A 49 3.15 8.85 -2.80
CA ALA A 49 4.25 8.17 -2.11
C ALA A 49 5.56 8.96 -2.19
N VAL A 50 5.80 9.68 -3.29
CA VAL A 50 7.04 10.43 -3.50
C VAL A 50 7.21 11.49 -2.42
N GLY A 51 6.17 12.30 -2.18
CA GLY A 51 6.19 13.29 -1.11
C GLY A 51 6.33 12.68 0.30
N ALA A 52 5.82 11.47 0.53
CA ALA A 52 6.04 10.76 1.79
C ALA A 52 7.51 10.36 1.95
N TYR A 53 8.15 9.88 0.88
CA TYR A 53 9.56 9.49 0.90
C TYR A 53 10.50 10.70 1.03
N GLU A 54 10.22 11.81 0.35
CA GLU A 54 10.94 13.07 0.51
C GLU A 54 10.93 13.55 1.97
N ARG A 55 9.79 13.44 2.67
CA ARG A 55 9.70 13.76 4.11
C ARG A 55 10.52 12.82 5.00
N ILE A 56 10.68 11.55 4.61
CA ILE A 56 11.55 10.60 5.32
C ILE A 56 13.01 11.02 5.13
N ARG A 57 13.44 11.28 3.89
CA ARG A 57 14.81 11.75 3.59
C ARG A 57 15.14 13.05 4.32
N LYS A 58 14.21 14.00 4.38
CA LYS A 58 14.39 15.26 5.12
C LYS A 58 14.54 15.04 6.64
N ARG A 59 13.89 14.01 7.19
CA ARG A 59 13.98 13.67 8.62
C ARG A 59 15.26 12.92 8.98
N TYR A 60 15.82 12.20 8.02
CA TYR A 60 17.07 11.46 8.18
C TYR A 60 18.03 11.81 7.04
N PRO A 61 18.61 13.04 7.04
CA PRO A 61 19.46 13.50 5.94
C PRO A 61 20.73 12.65 5.79
N GLU A 62 21.23 12.11 6.88
CA GLU A 62 22.45 11.27 6.93
C GLU A 62 22.17 9.77 6.72
N ALA A 63 20.95 9.39 6.34
CA ALA A 63 20.60 7.98 6.13
C ALA A 63 21.35 7.40 4.93
N LYS A 64 21.95 6.23 5.12
CA LYS A 64 22.65 5.45 4.09
C LYS A 64 21.67 4.54 3.36
N GLY A 65 22.11 4.02 2.21
CA GLY A 65 21.31 3.15 1.35
C GLY A 65 20.72 1.92 2.05
N GLU A 66 21.49 1.29 2.94
CA GLU A 66 21.06 0.08 3.66
C GLU A 66 20.34 0.37 4.99
N ASP A 67 20.12 1.64 5.33
CA ASP A 67 19.31 2.03 6.48
C ASP A 67 17.83 1.88 6.19
N TYR A 68 17.07 1.48 7.21
CA TYR A 68 15.64 1.26 7.09
C TYR A 68 14.85 2.57 7.00
N LEU A 69 13.84 2.60 6.14
CA LEU A 69 12.98 3.77 5.96
C LEU A 69 12.17 4.12 7.21
N PHE A 70 11.73 3.09 7.95
CA PHE A 70 10.86 3.24 9.10
C PHE A 70 11.56 2.72 10.35
N LEU A 71 11.57 3.57 11.40
CA LEU A 71 12.21 3.27 12.69
C LEU A 71 13.64 2.72 12.51
N PRO A 72 14.56 3.47 11.86
CA PRO A 72 15.91 3.00 11.57
C PRO A 72 16.68 2.55 12.82
N ALA A 73 16.45 3.21 13.95
CA ALA A 73 17.06 2.88 15.24
C ALA A 73 16.68 1.51 15.84
N TYR A 74 15.72 0.77 15.24
CA TYR A 74 15.21 -0.50 15.78
C TYR A 74 15.51 -1.70 14.87
N PRO A 75 16.74 -2.23 14.78
CA PRO A 75 17.11 -3.30 13.84
C PRO A 75 16.13 -4.48 13.81
N ASN A 76 15.61 -4.89 14.96
CA ASN A 76 14.55 -5.88 15.05
C ASN A 76 13.22 -5.36 14.46
N ARG A 77 12.90 -5.83 13.25
CA ARG A 77 11.71 -5.43 12.49
C ARG A 77 10.39 -5.82 13.17
N ALA A 78 10.36 -6.87 13.98
CA ALA A 78 9.18 -7.24 14.76
C ALA A 78 8.88 -6.20 15.86
N THR A 79 9.93 -5.64 16.47
CA THR A 79 9.80 -4.55 17.45
C THR A 79 9.30 -3.28 16.77
N ALA A 80 9.92 -2.89 15.65
CA ALA A 80 9.47 -1.74 14.86
C ALA A 80 8.00 -1.86 14.43
N SER A 81 7.59 -3.05 13.96
CA SER A 81 6.21 -3.36 13.62
C SER A 81 5.25 -3.15 14.79
N ARG A 82 5.57 -3.65 15.99
CA ARG A 82 4.74 -3.47 17.19
C ARG A 82 4.63 -2.00 17.62
N ILE A 83 5.72 -1.23 17.53
CA ILE A 83 5.71 0.20 17.87
C ILE A 83 4.75 0.94 16.93
N ILE A 84 4.87 0.72 15.62
CA ILE A 84 4.01 1.37 14.62
C ILE A 84 2.55 0.95 14.81
N GLN A 85 2.28 -0.33 15.09
CA GLN A 85 0.92 -0.79 15.37
C GLN A 85 0.31 -0.12 16.60
N ARG A 86 1.06 0.05 17.69
CA ARG A 86 0.61 0.75 18.89
C ARG A 86 0.33 2.23 18.62
N GLN A 87 1.27 2.91 17.94
CA GLN A 87 1.09 4.31 17.54
C GLN A 87 -0.14 4.50 16.66
N PHE A 88 -0.37 3.59 15.70
CA PHE A 88 -1.54 3.66 14.84
C PHE A 88 -2.84 3.36 15.61
N ASN A 89 -2.82 2.39 16.54
CA ASN A 89 -3.98 2.10 17.39
C ASN A 89 -4.37 3.33 18.21
N GLU A 90 -3.40 3.99 18.84
CA GLU A 90 -3.64 5.20 19.62
C GLU A 90 -4.33 6.29 18.78
N VAL A 91 -3.86 6.52 17.54
CA VAL A 91 -4.51 7.45 16.61
C VAL A 91 -5.96 7.02 16.32
N LEU A 92 -6.23 5.73 16.15
CA LEU A 92 -7.58 5.23 15.92
C LEU A 92 -8.51 5.43 17.13
N GLU A 93 -8.02 5.20 18.35
CA GLU A 93 -8.79 5.45 19.58
C GLU A 93 -9.12 6.94 19.70
N GLN A 94 -8.12 7.82 19.57
CA GLN A 94 -8.30 9.27 19.70
C GLN A 94 -9.25 9.87 18.65
N THR A 95 -9.31 9.26 17.46
CA THR A 95 -10.19 9.71 16.38
C THR A 95 -11.56 9.04 16.40
N GLY A 96 -11.81 8.09 17.31
CA GLY A 96 -13.04 7.29 17.33
C GLY A 96 -13.21 6.38 16.11
N LEU A 97 -12.12 6.10 15.37
CA LEU A 97 -12.13 5.29 14.15
C LEU A 97 -11.73 3.83 14.39
N LYS A 98 -11.43 3.46 15.64
CA LYS A 98 -10.99 2.11 15.99
C LYS A 98 -11.98 1.05 15.56
N HIS A 99 -13.25 1.24 15.86
CA HIS A 99 -14.30 0.27 15.56
C HIS A 99 -15.05 0.68 14.28
N ASP A 100 -15.21 -0.26 13.35
CA ASP A 100 -16.06 -0.09 12.19
C ASP A 100 -17.45 -0.66 12.48
N ALA A 101 -18.43 0.23 12.66
CA ALA A 101 -19.81 -0.16 12.97
C ALA A 101 -20.51 -0.93 11.84
N VAL A 102 -20.06 -0.78 10.58
CA VAL A 102 -20.70 -1.43 9.42
C VAL A 102 -20.25 -2.89 9.33
N THR A 103 -18.96 -3.14 9.52
CA THR A 103 -18.40 -4.49 9.42
C THR A 103 -18.30 -5.20 10.77
N ASN A 104 -18.55 -4.48 11.86
CA ASN A 104 -18.36 -4.94 13.24
C ASN A 104 -16.93 -5.48 13.49
N THR A 105 -15.93 -4.76 12.97
CA THR A 105 -14.51 -5.15 13.08
C THR A 105 -13.63 -3.98 13.48
N ASP A 106 -12.56 -4.29 14.19
CA ASP A 106 -11.55 -3.30 14.53
C ASP A 106 -10.63 -2.96 13.36
N ARG A 107 -10.39 -1.67 13.15
CA ARG A 107 -9.38 -1.18 12.22
C ARG A 107 -7.99 -1.43 12.77
N SER A 108 -7.08 -1.73 11.85
CA SER A 108 -5.65 -1.90 12.08
C SER A 108 -4.87 -1.23 10.95
N ILE A 109 -3.54 -1.24 11.03
CA ILE A 109 -2.71 -0.72 9.93
C ILE A 109 -2.96 -1.48 8.62
N TYR A 110 -3.42 -2.73 8.69
CA TYR A 110 -3.80 -3.52 7.53
C TYR A 110 -5.05 -2.96 6.83
N SER A 111 -5.95 -2.29 7.58
CA SER A 111 -7.11 -1.59 7.03
C SER A 111 -6.70 -0.50 6.04
N LEU A 112 -5.56 0.18 6.21
CA LEU A 112 -5.07 1.15 5.23
C LEU A 112 -4.72 0.50 3.89
N ARG A 113 -4.24 -0.74 3.89
CA ARG A 113 -3.99 -1.49 2.66
C ARG A 113 -5.30 -1.84 1.98
N HIS A 114 -6.29 -2.30 2.75
CA HIS A 114 -7.65 -2.55 2.26
C HIS A 114 -8.23 -1.30 1.60
N THR A 115 -8.23 -0.17 2.30
CA THR A 115 -8.72 1.12 1.78
C THR A 115 -8.01 1.53 0.50
N ALA A 116 -6.67 1.41 0.44
CA ALA A 116 -5.92 1.76 -0.77
C ALA A 116 -6.33 0.93 -1.99
N ILE A 117 -6.51 -0.39 -1.82
CA ILE A 117 -6.95 -1.29 -2.90
C ILE A 117 -8.38 -0.94 -3.33
N CYS A 118 -9.31 -0.76 -2.37
CA CYS A 118 -10.68 -0.34 -2.67
C CYS A 118 -10.75 0.96 -3.45
N MET A 119 -10.09 2.01 -2.93
CA MET A 119 -10.05 3.32 -3.57
C MET A 119 -9.47 3.20 -4.98
N ARG A 120 -8.44 2.38 -5.18
CA ARG A 120 -7.85 2.22 -6.52
C ARG A 120 -8.83 1.58 -7.49
N ILE A 121 -9.58 0.57 -7.08
CA ILE A 121 -10.58 -0.09 -7.94
C ILE A 121 -11.71 0.90 -8.24
N ILE A 122 -12.34 1.48 -7.22
CA ILE A 122 -13.49 2.38 -7.34
C ILE A 122 -13.13 3.64 -8.15
N LEU A 123 -12.07 4.35 -7.76
CA LEU A 123 -11.67 5.62 -8.38
C LEU A 123 -10.95 5.45 -9.71
N SER A 124 -10.62 4.21 -10.12
CA SER A 124 -10.14 3.98 -11.49
C SER A 124 -11.24 4.02 -12.52
N HIS A 125 -12.51 4.01 -12.09
CA HIS A 125 -13.65 3.92 -13.01
C HIS A 125 -13.50 2.72 -13.97
N GLY A 126 -12.95 1.61 -13.47
CA GLY A 126 -12.70 0.37 -14.22
C GLY A 126 -11.46 0.37 -15.13
N LYS A 127 -10.69 1.47 -15.21
CA LYS A 127 -9.45 1.53 -16.02
C LYS A 127 -8.31 0.70 -15.44
N VAL A 128 -8.31 0.46 -14.13
CA VAL A 128 -7.28 -0.37 -13.49
C VAL A 128 -7.70 -1.83 -13.58
N ASN A 129 -6.91 -2.61 -14.33
CA ASN A 129 -7.06 -4.04 -14.39
C ASN A 129 -6.77 -4.69 -13.01
N ILE A 130 -7.73 -5.48 -12.51
CA ILE A 130 -7.67 -6.13 -11.19
C ILE A 130 -6.47 -7.09 -11.05
N PHE A 131 -6.09 -7.78 -12.13
CA PHE A 131 -4.92 -8.66 -12.14
C PHE A 131 -3.61 -7.87 -12.00
N ASN A 132 -3.48 -6.76 -12.73
CA ASN A 132 -2.31 -5.88 -12.60
C ASN A 132 -2.23 -5.28 -11.19
N LEU A 133 -3.36 -4.88 -10.60
CA LEU A 133 -3.41 -4.41 -9.22
C LEU A 133 -3.02 -5.52 -8.23
N ALA A 134 -3.51 -6.74 -8.42
CA ALA A 134 -3.18 -7.90 -7.60
C ALA A 134 -1.67 -8.19 -7.64
N LYS A 135 -1.08 -8.24 -8.84
CA LYS A 135 0.36 -8.44 -9.04
C LYS A 135 1.18 -7.33 -8.37
N ASN A 136 0.81 -6.06 -8.56
CA ASN A 136 1.49 -4.92 -7.95
C ASN A 136 1.43 -4.93 -6.42
N ALA A 137 0.24 -5.22 -5.87
CA ALA A 137 0.05 -5.34 -4.44
C ALA A 137 0.66 -6.64 -3.87
N GLY A 138 1.04 -7.60 -4.72
CA GLY A 138 1.57 -8.91 -4.35
C GLY A 138 0.52 -9.81 -3.70
N THR A 139 -0.73 -9.80 -4.14
CA THR A 139 -1.86 -10.63 -3.63
C THR A 139 -2.55 -11.36 -4.78
N SER A 140 -3.45 -12.31 -4.50
CA SER A 140 -4.27 -12.94 -5.55
C SER A 140 -5.52 -12.10 -5.86
N VAL A 141 -6.05 -12.28 -7.08
CA VAL A 141 -7.34 -11.70 -7.49
C VAL A 141 -8.45 -12.19 -6.57
N GLU A 142 -8.49 -13.48 -6.24
CA GLU A 142 -9.46 -14.05 -5.30
C GLU A 142 -9.45 -13.34 -3.93
N GLN A 143 -8.26 -13.00 -3.40
CA GLN A 143 -8.17 -12.22 -2.16
C GLN A 143 -8.72 -10.81 -2.35
N ILE A 144 -8.53 -10.20 -3.51
CA ILE A 144 -9.15 -8.91 -3.82
C ILE A 144 -10.69 -9.07 -3.91
N GLU A 145 -11.18 -10.10 -4.57
CA GLU A 145 -12.62 -10.32 -4.74
C GLU A 145 -13.30 -10.61 -3.40
N ARG A 146 -12.72 -11.52 -2.60
CA ARG A 146 -13.21 -11.91 -1.28
C ARG A 146 -13.35 -10.73 -0.33
N PHE A 147 -12.39 -9.81 -0.34
CA PHE A 147 -12.39 -8.67 0.58
C PHE A 147 -13.06 -7.41 0.02
N TYR A 148 -13.23 -7.28 -1.30
CA TYR A 148 -13.58 -5.98 -1.92
C TYR A 148 -14.64 -6.03 -3.03
N ALA A 149 -14.72 -7.10 -3.83
CA ALA A 149 -15.63 -7.12 -5.00
C ALA A 149 -17.10 -7.34 -4.64
N LYS A 150 -17.39 -7.93 -3.47
CA LYS A 150 -18.77 -8.21 -3.04
C LYS A 150 -19.64 -6.94 -2.88
N HIS A 151 -19.03 -5.78 -2.70
CA HIS A 151 -19.71 -4.50 -2.45
C HIS A 151 -19.43 -3.44 -3.52
N LEU A 152 -18.76 -3.80 -4.62
CA LEU A 152 -18.49 -2.87 -5.71
C LEU A 152 -19.72 -2.77 -6.62
N PRO A 153 -20.38 -1.59 -6.70
CA PRO A 153 -21.50 -1.43 -7.62
C PRO A 153 -20.99 -1.50 -9.07
N LEU A 154 -21.76 -2.16 -9.94
CA LEU A 154 -21.56 -2.10 -11.39
C LEU A 154 -21.74 -0.65 -11.83
N SER A 155 -20.63 0.08 -11.99
CA SER A 155 -20.67 1.49 -12.37
C SER A 155 -20.87 1.62 -13.89
N ARG A 156 -21.51 2.72 -14.33
CA ARG A 156 -21.63 3.08 -15.75
C ARG A 156 -20.28 3.07 -16.49
N GLU A 157 -19.20 3.42 -15.79
CA GLU A 157 -17.85 3.43 -16.35
C GLU A 157 -17.31 2.01 -16.59
N MET A 158 -17.65 1.03 -15.75
CA MET A 158 -17.34 -0.38 -16.04
C MET A 158 -18.05 -0.86 -17.31
N ALA A 159 -19.32 -0.47 -17.50
CA ALA A 159 -20.05 -0.80 -18.73
C ALA A 159 -19.41 -0.16 -19.97
N LYS A 160 -18.93 1.09 -19.87
CA LYS A 160 -18.16 1.73 -20.95
C LYS A 160 -16.84 1.00 -21.24
N ASN A 161 -16.10 0.59 -20.21
CA ASN A 161 -14.82 -0.11 -20.41
C ASN A 161 -14.99 -1.50 -21.05
N LEU A 162 -16.09 -2.20 -20.78
CA LEU A 162 -16.40 -3.46 -21.49
C LEU A 162 -16.60 -3.26 -22.99
N GLN A 163 -16.96 -2.04 -23.40
CA GLN A 163 -17.18 -1.65 -24.79
C GLN A 163 -15.96 -0.90 -25.38
N SER A 164 -14.95 -0.58 -24.56
CA SER A 164 -13.75 0.10 -25.03
C SER A 164 -12.72 -0.93 -25.51
N PHE A 165 -12.16 -0.68 -26.69
CA PHE A 165 -10.99 -1.40 -27.17
C PHE A 165 -9.73 -0.78 -26.57
N GLY A 166 -8.63 -1.55 -26.49
CA GLY A 166 -7.36 -1.03 -25.96
C GLY A 166 -6.86 0.16 -26.78
N GLU A 167 -6.52 1.26 -26.12
CA GLU A 167 -5.81 2.38 -26.75
C GLU A 167 -4.34 1.99 -26.95
N GLU A 168 -3.82 2.18 -28.17
CA GLU A 168 -2.43 1.89 -28.58
C GLU A 168 -1.38 2.72 -27.84
#